data_AF-A0A3D0RZU3-F1
#
_entry.id   AF-A0A3D0RZU3-F1
#
_cell.length_a   1.000
_cell.length_b   1.000
_cell.length_c   1.000
_cell.angle_alpha   90.00
_cell.angle_beta   90.00
_cell.angle_gamma   90.00
#
_symmetry.space_group_name_H-M   'P 1'
#
loop_
_entity.id
_entity.type
_entity.pdbx_description
1 polymer ?
#
loop_
_entity_poly.entity_id
_entity_poly.type
_entity_poly.pdbx_seq_one_letter_code
_entity_poly.pdbx_strand_id
1 'polypeptide(L)' 'MIAHVQVADAPGRGAPGTGELPIAQWLSELDCGGYDGFVGLEYLPGDAGRDPFEWLPRAGRGPTDRTREGTA' A
#
# COMPACT_ATOMS: atom_id res chain seq x y z
N MET A 1 -11.67 -15.15 -1.26
CA MET A 1 -11.82 -13.80 -0.69
C MET A 1 -10.45 -13.34 -0.22
N ILE A 2 -10.02 -12.13 -0.57
CA ILE A 2 -8.75 -11.56 -0.11
C ILE A 2 -9.06 -10.66 1.09
N ALA A 3 -8.53 -11.00 2.27
CA ALA A 3 -8.81 -10.24 3.50
C ALA A 3 -7.89 -9.03 3.68
N HIS A 4 -6.65 -9.13 3.21
CA HIS A 4 -5.64 -8.10 3.33
C HIS A 4 -4.60 -8.20 2.22
N VAL A 5 -3.99 -7.07 1.87
CA VAL A 5 -2.88 -6.97 0.92
C VAL A 5 -1.77 -6.15 1.57
N GLN A 6 -0.53 -6.56 1.39
CA GLN A 6 0.67 -5.85 1.84
C GLN A 6 1.64 -5.73 0.67
N VAL A 7 2.36 -4.61 0.58
CA VAL A 7 3.29 -4.35 -0.54
C VAL A 7 4.66 -3.87 -0.06
N ALA A 8 5.67 -4.35 -0.77
CA ALA A 8 7.03 -3.84 -0.76
C ALA A 8 7.61 -4.02 -2.17
N ASP A 9 8.44 -3.09 -2.61
CA ASP A 9 9.09 -3.16 -3.91
C ASP A 9 10.23 -4.17 -3.90
N ALA A 10 10.54 -4.75 -5.07
CA ALA A 10 11.59 -5.75 -5.21
C ALA A 10 12.42 -5.50 -6.48
N PRO A 11 13.73 -5.77 -6.45
CA PRO A 11 14.52 -6.26 -5.31
C PRO A 11 14.70 -5.21 -4.20
N GLY A 12 15.17 -5.64 -3.02
CA GLY A 12 15.57 -4.73 -1.93
C GLY A 12 14.48 -4.42 -0.88
N ARG A 13 13.22 -4.81 -1.10
CA ARG A 13 12.12 -4.64 -0.14
C ARG A 13 11.92 -3.16 0.23
N GLY A 14 12.08 -2.24 -0.74
CA GLY A 14 11.98 -0.80 -0.56
C GLY A 14 10.58 -0.22 -0.86
N ALA A 15 10.44 1.10 -0.80
CA ALA A 15 9.19 1.79 -1.16
C ALA A 15 8.87 1.61 -2.65
N PRO A 16 7.59 1.65 -3.08
CA PRO A 16 7.24 1.58 -4.51
C PRO A 16 8.00 2.61 -5.36
N GLY A 17 8.60 2.15 -6.45
CA GLY A 17 9.48 2.92 -7.33
C GLY A 17 10.97 2.84 -6.98
N THR A 18 11.36 2.07 -5.95
CA THR A 18 12.78 1.84 -5.60
C THR A 18 13.33 0.51 -6.12
N GLY A 19 12.44 -0.40 -6.55
CA GLY A 19 12.75 -1.64 -7.23
C GLY A 19 12.21 -1.64 -8.66
N GLU A 20 11.73 -2.81 -9.11
CA GLU A 20 11.33 -3.08 -10.49
C GLU A 20 9.86 -3.52 -10.61
N LEU A 21 9.15 -3.68 -9.49
CA LEU A 21 7.78 -4.19 -9.52
C LEU A 21 6.79 -3.10 -9.99
N PRO A 22 5.80 -3.44 -10.83
CA PRO A 22 4.78 -2.50 -11.29
C PRO A 22 3.69 -2.29 -10.23
N ILE A 23 4.07 -1.95 -8.99
CA ILE A 23 3.15 -1.87 -7.84
C ILE A 23 2.00 -0.90 -8.09
N ALA A 24 2.26 0.25 -8.70
CA ALA A 24 1.20 1.22 -9.01
C ALA A 24 0.11 0.63 -9.92
N GLN A 25 0.49 -0.20 -10.89
CA GLN A 25 -0.45 -0.90 -11.77
C GLN A 25 -1.29 -1.91 -10.98
N TRP A 26 -0.65 -2.75 -10.15
CA TRP A 26 -1.38 -3.74 -9.36
C TRP A 26 -2.33 -3.12 -8.33
N LEU A 27 -1.96 -1.98 -7.74
CA LEU A 27 -2.87 -1.23 -6.88
C LEU A 27 -4.11 -0.75 -7.65
N SER A 28 -3.93 -0.28 -8.89
CA SER A 28 -5.05 0.10 -9.76
C SER A 28 -5.90 -1.11 -10.16
N GLU A 29 -5.29 -2.26 -10.41
CA GLU A 29 -6.02 -3.50 -10.74
C GLU A 29 -6.83 -4.03 -9.55
N LEU A 30 -6.30 -3.92 -8.33
CA LEU A 30 -7.03 -4.24 -7.10
C LEU A 30 -8.26 -3.34 -6.92
N ASP A 31 -8.08 -2.03 -7.13
CA ASP A 31 -9.17 -1.05 -7.04
C ASP A 31 -10.26 -1.33 -8.09
N CYS A 32 -9.86 -1.50 -9.37
CA CYS A 32 -10.77 -1.89 -10.44
C CYS A 32 -11.44 -3.25 -10.21
N GLY A 33 -10.76 -4.17 -9.52
CA GLY A 33 -11.26 -5.48 -9.14
C GLY A 33 -12.25 -5.48 -7.97
N GLY A 34 -12.52 -4.31 -7.38
CA GLY A 34 -13.46 -4.15 -6.27
C GLY A 34 -12.87 -4.49 -4.91
N TYR A 35 -11.53 -4.51 -4.76
CA TYR A 35 -10.91 -4.64 -3.45
C TYR A 35 -11.09 -3.33 -2.65
N ASP A 36 -11.91 -3.38 -1.60
CA ASP A 36 -12.24 -2.23 -0.75
C ASP A 36 -11.38 -2.14 0.53
N GLY A 37 -10.51 -3.13 0.74
CA GLY A 37 -9.65 -3.25 1.92
C GLY A 37 -8.47 -2.28 1.90
N PHE A 38 -7.75 -2.22 3.03
CA PHE A 38 -6.49 -1.49 3.08
C PHE A 38 -5.35 -2.29 2.44
N VAL A 39 -4.40 -1.56 1.87
CA VAL A 39 -3.09 -2.10 1.46
C VAL A 39 -2.03 -1.60 2.44
N GLY A 40 -1.41 -2.52 3.18
CA GLY A 40 -0.34 -2.22 4.13
C GLY A 40 1.00 -1.99 3.45
N LEU A 41 1.81 -1.08 3.98
CA LEU A 41 3.19 -0.86 3.52
C LEU A 41 4.13 -1.71 4.38
N GLU A 42 4.79 -2.70 3.78
CA GLU A 42 5.66 -3.64 4.48
C GLU A 42 7.09 -3.67 3.91
N TYR A 43 7.56 -2.52 3.45
CA TYR A 43 8.93 -2.35 3.00
C TYR A 43 9.85 -1.92 4.15
N LEU A 44 11.16 -2.12 3.97
CA LEU A 44 12.20 -1.64 4.88
C LEU A 44 12.19 -0.11 4.88
N PRO A 45 12.17 0.54 6.07
CA PRO A 45 12.33 1.98 6.14
C PRO A 45 13.65 2.36 5.45
N GLY A 46 13.58 3.30 4.50
CA GLY A 46 14.76 3.83 3.81
C GLY A 46 15.61 4.68 4.77
N ASP A 47 16.14 5.80 4.28
CA ASP A 47 16.83 6.77 5.15
C ASP A 47 15.93 7.15 6.33
N ALA A 48 16.46 6.97 7.55
CA ALA A 48 15.72 7.19 8.78
C ALA A 48 15.12 8.61 8.81
N GLY A 49 13.79 8.71 8.87
CA GLY A 49 13.06 9.98 8.96
C GLY A 49 12.23 10.37 7.73
N ARG A 50 12.27 9.60 6.64
CA ARG A 50 11.41 9.86 5.47
C ARG A 50 9.95 9.41 5.72
N ASP A 51 8.98 10.23 5.29
CA ASP A 51 7.55 9.86 5.32
C ASP A 51 7.34 8.58 4.48
N PRO A 52 6.85 7.46 5.06
CA PRO A 52 6.59 6.23 4.31
C PRO A 52 5.59 6.43 3.15
N PHE A 53 4.78 7.46 3.21
CA PHE A 53 3.81 7.73 2.16
C PHE A 53 4.26 8.80 1.17
N GLU A 54 5.52 9.27 1.20
CA GLU A 54 5.97 10.37 0.31
C GLU A 54 5.74 10.08 -1.18
N TRP A 55 5.88 8.82 -1.59
CA TRP A 55 5.62 8.36 -2.97
C TRP A 55 4.12 8.36 -3.33
N LEU A 56 3.23 8.44 -2.34
CA LEU A 56 1.78 8.30 -2.50
C LEU A 56 1.08 9.65 -2.25
N PRO A 57 0.39 10.21 -3.27
CA PRO A 57 -0.42 11.41 -3.10
C PRO A 57 -1.43 11.25 -1.96
N ARG A 58 -1.74 12.33 -1.24
CA ARG A 58 -2.69 12.28 -0.11
C ARG A 58 -4.04 11.67 -0.49
N ALA A 59 -4.51 11.89 -1.72
CA ALA A 59 -5.75 11.32 -2.23
C ALA A 59 -5.74 9.78 -2.32
N GLY A 60 -4.55 9.17 -2.45
CA GLY A 60 -4.38 7.71 -2.44
C GLY A 60 -4.12 7.12 -1.05
N ARG A 61 -3.98 7.95 -0.01
CA ARG A 61 -3.76 7.47 1.36
C ARG A 61 -5.10 7.15 2.00
N GLY A 62 -5.19 5.99 2.65
CA GLY A 62 -6.39 5.62 3.41
C GLY A 62 -6.67 6.59 4.57
N PRO A 63 -7.94 6.78 4.96
CA PRO A 63 -8.28 7.59 6.12
C PRO A 63 -7.67 6.98 7.39
N THR A 64 -7.22 7.84 8.31
CA THR A 64 -6.63 7.43 9.60
C THR A 64 -7.66 6.82 10.55
N ASP A 65 -8.93 7.14 10.37
CA ASP A 65 -10.05 6.50 11.05
C ASP A 65 -10.93 5.79 10.02
N ARG A 66 -10.72 4.48 9.91
CA ARG A 66 -11.69 3.57 9.31
C ARG A 66 -11.89 2.46 10.31
N THR A 67 -12.64 2.75 11.37
CA THR A 67 -13.13 1.72 12.28
C THR A 67 -14.04 0.79 11.46
N ARG A 68 -13.61 -0.46 11.24
CA ARG A 68 -14.50 -1.51 10.75
C ARG A 68 -15.40 -1.88 11.93
N GLU A 69 -16.64 -1.38 11.97
CA GLU A 69 -17.67 -2.06 12.74
C GLU A 69 -17.83 -3.46 12.13
N GLY A 70 -17.37 -4.46 12.88
CA GLY A 70 -17.40 -5.85 12.45
C GLY A 70 -18.83 -6.36 12.38
N THR A 71 -19.23 -6.87 11.23
CA THR A 71 -20.34 -7.81 11.17
C THR A 71 -19.73 -9.21 11.19
N ALA A 72 -20.07 -9.94 12.24
CA ALA A 72 -19.76 -11.36 12.47
C ALA A 72 -20.36 -12.28 11.40
#